data_AF-A0A075J2C5-F1
#
_entry.id   AF-A0A075J2C5-F1
#
_cell.length_a   1.000
_cell.length_b   1.000
_cell.length_c   1.000
_cell.angle_alpha   90.00
_cell.angle_beta   90.00
_cell.angle_gamma   90.00
#
_symmetry.space_group_name_H-M   'P 1'
#
loop_
_entity.id
_entity.type
_entity.pdbx_description
1 polymer ?
#
loop_
_entity_poly.entity_id
_entity_poly.type
_entity_poly.pdbx_seq_one_letter_code
_entity_poly.pdbx_strand_id
1 'polypeptide(L)'
;KFGRPQIAVRQLEIYTTAVLLATMRPPQPPREEKWRNLMEEISKVSCESYRRTVYENPEFLAYFHEATPQAELGHLNIGSRPTRRRSSTGIGHLRAIPWVFAWTQTRFVLPAWLGVGAGLKSACENGNTDDLRAMYLEWPFFQSTIDLIEMVLGKADIPIAKLYNDVLVSECRRELGTELQKELMTTEMYVLVVSGHEKPLEGNRTLMKLIENRLPYLNPINMLQVEILKRLRRDEDNHKLRDALLV
;
A
#
# COMPACT_ATOMS: atom_id res chain seq x y z
N LYS A 1 -17.45 7.00 6.16
CA LYS A 1 -17.46 8.44 6.58
C LYS A 1 -18.87 8.97 6.83
N PHE A 2 -19.87 8.64 6.01
CA PHE A 2 -21.23 9.22 6.14
C PHE A 2 -22.34 8.22 6.49
N GLY A 3 -21.99 7.00 6.91
CA GLY A 3 -22.98 5.93 7.16
C GLY A 3 -23.79 6.07 8.47
N ARG A 4 -23.42 7.00 9.36
CA ARG A 4 -24.18 7.32 10.58
C ARG A 4 -24.21 8.84 10.79
N PRO A 5 -25.34 9.45 11.22
CA PRO A 5 -25.46 10.90 11.36
C PRO A 5 -24.37 11.53 12.24
N GLN A 6 -24.09 10.94 13.41
CA GLN A 6 -23.06 11.45 14.33
C GLN A 6 -21.65 11.45 13.71
N ILE A 7 -21.31 10.40 12.94
CA ILE A 7 -20.02 10.31 12.23
C ILE A 7 -19.97 11.33 11.10
N ALA A 8 -21.09 11.54 10.40
CA ALA A 8 -21.19 12.52 9.33
C ALA A 8 -20.95 13.95 9.85
N VAL A 9 -21.61 14.34 10.95
CA VAL A 9 -21.42 15.66 11.58
C VAL A 9 -19.96 15.86 11.98
N ARG A 10 -19.36 14.90 12.69
CA ARG A 10 -17.94 14.96 13.06
C ARG A 10 -17.02 15.05 11.85
N GLN A 11 -17.34 14.36 10.75
CA GLN A 11 -16.55 14.42 9.53
C GLN A 11 -16.61 15.80 8.85
N LEU A 12 -17.79 16.43 8.85
CA LEU A 12 -17.97 17.79 8.34
C LEU A 12 -17.23 18.81 9.21
N GLU A 13 -17.33 18.68 10.54
CA GLU A 13 -16.57 19.49 11.48
C GLU A 13 -15.07 19.42 11.21
N ILE A 14 -14.50 18.22 11.09
CA ILE A 14 -13.08 18.03 10.75
C ILE A 14 -12.70 18.76 9.45
N TYR A 15 -13.52 18.65 8.40
CA TYR A 15 -13.24 19.31 7.13
C TYR A 15 -13.33 20.84 7.24
N THR A 16 -14.39 21.35 7.87
CA THR A 16 -14.58 22.79 8.06
C THR A 16 -13.44 23.38 8.87
N THR A 17 -13.07 22.75 9.99
CA THR A 17 -11.96 23.20 10.83
C THR A 17 -10.62 23.14 10.10
N ALA A 18 -10.34 22.07 9.36
CA ALA A 18 -9.09 21.94 8.61
C ALA A 18 -8.95 23.03 7.53
N VAL A 19 -10.03 23.33 6.79
CA VAL A 19 -10.02 24.41 5.79
C VAL A 19 -9.82 25.76 6.45
N LEU A 20 -10.55 26.07 7.53
CA LEU A 20 -10.40 27.33 8.25
C LEU A 20 -8.97 27.51 8.79
N LEU A 21 -8.39 26.46 9.39
CA LEU A 21 -7.02 26.50 9.88
C LEU A 21 -6.01 26.69 8.75
N ALA A 22 -6.13 25.95 7.65
CA ALA A 22 -5.22 26.07 6.51
C ALA A 22 -5.30 27.44 5.82
N THR A 23 -6.50 28.05 5.76
CA THR A 23 -6.68 29.39 5.21
C THR A 23 -6.12 30.48 6.14
N MET A 24 -6.34 30.37 7.45
CA MET A 24 -5.91 31.39 8.43
C MET A 24 -4.46 31.25 8.88
N ARG A 25 -3.92 30.03 8.83
CA ARG A 25 -2.56 29.66 9.28
C ARG A 25 -1.97 28.66 8.28
N PRO A 26 -1.51 29.14 7.10
CA PRO A 26 -0.92 28.26 6.11
C PRO A 26 0.31 27.54 6.70
N PRO A 27 0.57 26.28 6.28
CA PRO A 27 1.74 25.55 6.74
C PRO A 27 3.01 26.27 6.31
N GLN A 28 4.00 26.29 7.18
CA GLN A 28 5.30 26.87 6.87
C GLN A 28 6.01 26.04 5.79
N PRO A 29 6.78 26.69 4.89
CA PRO A 29 7.71 25.97 4.03
C PRO A 29 8.75 25.21 4.88
N PRO A 30 9.49 24.24 4.31
CA PRO A 30 10.60 23.60 5.01
C PRO A 30 11.57 24.65 5.55
N ARG A 31 12.12 24.39 6.75
CA ARG A 31 13.03 25.31 7.44
C ARG A 31 14.29 25.60 6.62
N GLU A 32 14.79 24.59 5.93
CA GLU A 32 16.04 24.65 5.19
C GLU A 32 15.80 24.22 3.73
N GLU A 33 16.41 24.94 2.78
CA GLU A 33 16.30 24.61 1.35
C GLU A 33 16.85 23.21 1.05
N LYS A 34 17.85 22.76 1.83
CA LYS A 34 18.41 21.41 1.72
C LYS A 34 17.36 20.30 1.91
N TRP A 35 16.27 20.54 2.65
CA TRP A 35 15.19 19.55 2.81
C TRP A 35 14.42 19.33 1.51
N ARG A 36 14.34 20.35 0.63
CA ARG A 36 13.76 20.20 -0.71
C ARG A 36 14.68 19.36 -1.59
N ASN A 37 15.98 19.65 -1.58
CA ASN A 37 16.98 18.88 -2.31
C ASN A 37 16.98 17.41 -1.86
N LEU A 38 16.93 17.16 -0.54
CA LEU A 38 16.84 15.81 0.02
C LEU A 38 15.56 15.09 -0.43
N MET A 39 14.41 15.78 -0.45
CA MET A 39 13.18 15.21 -0.99
C MET A 39 13.26 14.90 -2.49
N GLU A 40 13.99 15.69 -3.26
CA GLU A 40 14.20 15.45 -4.69
C GLU A 40 15.08 14.22 -4.94
N GLU A 41 16.12 14.03 -4.13
CA GLU A 41 16.94 12.81 -4.12
C GLU A 41 16.13 11.57 -3.74
N ILE A 42 15.35 11.65 -2.64
CA ILE A 42 14.46 10.56 -2.20
C ILE A 42 13.45 10.22 -3.30
N SER A 43 12.84 11.23 -3.92
CA SER A 43 11.87 11.06 -5.01
C SER A 43 12.49 10.33 -6.19
N LYS A 44 13.70 10.72 -6.61
CA LYS A 44 14.42 10.08 -7.71
C LYS A 44 14.68 8.61 -7.43
N VAL A 45 15.29 8.28 -6.28
CA VAL A 45 15.61 6.89 -5.91
C VAL A 45 14.34 6.05 -5.75
N SER A 46 13.30 6.60 -5.12
CA SER A 46 12.02 5.91 -4.93
C SER A 46 11.35 5.60 -6.27
N CYS A 47 11.34 6.56 -7.19
CA CYS A 47 10.76 6.41 -8.52
C CYS A 47 11.53 5.39 -9.35
N GLU A 48 12.86 5.43 -9.33
CA GLU A 48 13.71 4.44 -10.00
C GLU A 48 13.47 3.03 -9.47
N SER A 49 13.41 2.84 -8.14
CA SER A 49 13.11 1.54 -7.53
C SER A 49 11.73 1.02 -7.94
N TYR A 50 10.70 1.87 -7.84
CA TYR A 50 9.34 1.52 -8.25
C TYR A 50 9.30 1.12 -9.73
N ARG A 51 9.92 1.89 -10.61
CA ARG A 51 9.88 1.63 -12.05
C ARG A 51 10.65 0.38 -12.44
N ARG A 52 11.79 0.14 -11.80
CA ARG A 52 12.58 -1.07 -11.98
C ARG A 52 11.74 -2.32 -11.70
N THR A 53 11.04 -2.33 -10.58
CA THR A 53 10.18 -3.44 -10.18
C THR A 53 8.93 -3.56 -11.07
N VAL A 54 8.23 -2.46 -11.32
CA VAL A 54 6.88 -2.51 -11.92
C VAL A 54 6.89 -2.51 -13.45
N TYR A 55 7.86 -1.84 -14.07
CA TYR A 55 7.90 -1.64 -15.52
C TYR A 55 9.09 -2.34 -16.21
N GLU A 56 10.24 -2.46 -15.54
CA GLU A 56 11.46 -2.99 -16.15
C GLU A 56 11.64 -4.48 -15.88
N ASN A 57 11.14 -5.00 -14.75
CA ASN A 57 11.17 -6.43 -14.46
C ASN A 57 10.15 -7.20 -15.33
N PRO A 58 10.62 -8.08 -16.24
CA PRO A 58 9.74 -8.80 -17.16
C PRO A 58 8.80 -9.78 -16.47
N GLU A 59 9.17 -10.30 -15.29
CA GLU A 59 8.37 -11.26 -14.53
C GLU A 59 7.26 -10.61 -13.71
N PHE A 60 7.34 -9.29 -13.48
CA PHE A 60 6.44 -8.60 -12.55
C PHE A 60 4.98 -8.67 -12.97
N LEU A 61 4.69 -8.55 -14.28
CA LEU A 61 3.31 -8.61 -14.76
C LEU A 61 2.70 -10.00 -14.53
N ALA A 62 3.45 -11.06 -14.81
CA ALA A 62 3.02 -12.43 -14.57
C ALA A 62 2.85 -12.70 -13.07
N TYR A 63 3.81 -12.24 -12.25
CA TYR A 63 3.71 -12.30 -10.80
C TYR A 63 2.48 -11.56 -10.27
N PHE A 64 2.18 -10.37 -10.77
CA PHE A 64 1.00 -9.60 -10.37
C PHE A 64 -0.31 -10.36 -10.64
N HIS A 65 -0.43 -11.01 -11.81
CA HIS A 65 -1.60 -11.82 -12.16
C HIS A 65 -1.73 -13.08 -11.28
N GLU A 66 -0.60 -13.70 -10.91
CA GLU A 66 -0.60 -14.89 -10.06
C GLU A 66 -0.84 -14.54 -8.57
N ALA A 67 -0.15 -13.54 -8.05
CA ALA A 67 -0.15 -13.19 -6.64
C ALA A 67 -1.44 -12.47 -6.20
N THR A 68 -2.19 -11.87 -7.12
CA THR A 68 -3.39 -11.08 -6.82
C THR A 68 -4.63 -11.63 -7.53
N PRO A 69 -5.85 -11.35 -7.03
CA PRO A 69 -7.10 -11.74 -7.71
C PRO A 69 -7.46 -10.79 -8.87
N GLN A 70 -6.50 -10.08 -9.48
CA GLN A 70 -6.81 -9.03 -10.46
C GLN A 70 -7.60 -9.57 -11.67
N ALA A 71 -7.26 -10.76 -12.15
CA ALA A 71 -7.90 -11.34 -13.33
C ALA A 71 -9.37 -11.65 -13.02
N GLU A 72 -9.62 -12.25 -11.86
CA GLU A 72 -10.93 -12.64 -11.38
C GLU A 72 -11.79 -11.41 -11.08
N LEU A 73 -11.22 -10.37 -10.46
CA LEU A 73 -11.90 -9.09 -10.19
C LEU A 73 -12.44 -8.40 -11.46
N GLY A 74 -11.83 -8.64 -12.62
CA GLY A 74 -12.33 -8.13 -13.90
C GLY A 74 -13.62 -8.80 -14.38
N HIS A 75 -13.87 -10.03 -13.94
CA HIS A 75 -15.06 -10.83 -14.28
C HIS A 75 -16.19 -10.65 -13.26
N LEU A 76 -15.87 -10.16 -12.07
CA LEU A 76 -16.85 -9.87 -11.03
C LEU A 76 -17.53 -8.53 -11.32
N ASN A 77 -18.87 -8.51 -11.29
CA ASN A 77 -19.69 -7.32 -11.49
C ASN A 77 -19.66 -6.34 -10.28
N ILE A 78 -18.48 -6.11 -9.70
CA ILE A 78 -18.28 -5.27 -8.50
C ILE A 78 -18.26 -3.77 -8.86
N GLY A 79 -17.92 -3.43 -10.11
CA GLY A 79 -17.84 -2.04 -10.58
C GLY A 79 -18.59 -1.80 -11.88
N SER A 80 -19.14 -0.60 -12.06
CA SER A 80 -19.84 -0.20 -13.29
C SER A 80 -18.92 0.10 -14.48
N ARG A 81 -17.61 0.15 -14.24
CA ARG A 81 -16.60 0.58 -15.22
C ARG A 81 -15.62 -0.56 -15.52
N PRO A 82 -15.18 -0.72 -16.78
CA PRO A 82 -14.18 -1.74 -17.14
C PRO A 82 -12.84 -1.47 -16.45
N THR A 83 -12.14 -2.54 -16.10
CA THR A 83 -10.88 -2.49 -15.34
C THR A 83 -9.69 -1.97 -16.17
N ARG A 84 -9.77 -2.04 -17.51
CA ARG A 84 -8.74 -1.55 -18.45
C ARG A 84 -9.25 -0.48 -19.40
N ARG A 85 -8.34 0.33 -19.97
CA ARG A 85 -8.66 1.38 -20.98
C ARG A 85 -8.62 0.86 -22.43
N ARG A 86 -7.86 -0.20 -22.74
CA ARG A 86 -7.72 -0.89 -24.05
C ARG A 86 -7.36 -2.38 -23.83
N SER A 87 -7.41 -3.21 -24.87
CA SER A 87 -7.16 -4.67 -24.84
C SER A 87 -5.69 -5.11 -24.61
N SER A 88 -4.76 -4.19 -24.38
CA SER A 88 -3.36 -4.57 -24.14
C SER A 88 -3.11 -5.01 -22.69
N THR A 89 -2.09 -5.84 -22.50
CA THR A 89 -1.81 -6.60 -21.28
C THR A 89 -0.90 -5.88 -20.28
N GLY A 90 -0.29 -4.76 -20.64
CA GLY A 90 0.68 -4.07 -19.79
C GLY A 90 0.08 -3.30 -18.60
N ILE A 91 0.83 -3.22 -17.49
CA ILE A 91 0.48 -2.46 -16.28
C ILE A 91 0.19 -0.98 -16.57
N GLY A 92 0.85 -0.38 -17.57
CA GLY A 92 0.64 1.02 -17.98
C GLY A 92 -0.80 1.34 -18.43
N HIS A 93 -1.63 0.33 -18.69
CA HIS A 93 -3.03 0.49 -19.09
C HIS A 93 -4.04 0.09 -18.03
N LEU A 94 -3.57 -0.43 -16.88
CA LEU A 94 -4.41 -0.73 -15.73
C LEU A 94 -4.85 0.58 -15.06
N ARG A 95 -6.13 0.66 -14.67
CA ARG A 95 -6.62 1.83 -13.93
C ARG A 95 -6.15 1.77 -12.47
N ALA A 96 -6.01 2.95 -11.85
CA ALA A 96 -5.56 3.07 -10.47
C ALA A 96 -6.42 2.30 -9.45
N ILE A 97 -7.74 2.27 -9.63
CA ILE A 97 -8.64 1.54 -8.72
C ILE A 97 -8.36 0.02 -8.76
N PRO A 98 -8.42 -0.67 -9.92
CA PRO A 98 -8.01 -2.08 -10.02
C PRO A 98 -6.60 -2.37 -9.51
N TRP A 99 -5.64 -1.47 -9.76
CA TRP A 99 -4.26 -1.61 -9.28
C TRP A 99 -4.20 -1.66 -7.75
N VAL A 100 -4.75 -0.65 -7.08
CA VAL A 100 -4.76 -0.57 -5.61
C VAL A 100 -5.61 -1.68 -5.01
N PHE A 101 -6.78 -1.97 -5.62
CA PHE A 101 -7.71 -2.94 -5.09
C PHE A 101 -7.14 -4.36 -5.10
N ALA A 102 -6.48 -4.78 -6.19
CA ALA A 102 -5.86 -6.10 -6.29
C ALA A 102 -4.83 -6.36 -5.18
N TRP A 103 -3.95 -5.40 -4.91
CA TRP A 103 -2.95 -5.53 -3.82
C TRP A 103 -3.52 -5.36 -2.42
N THR A 104 -4.67 -4.67 -2.29
CA THR A 104 -5.37 -4.57 -1.02
C THR A 104 -5.97 -5.93 -0.63
N GLN A 105 -6.48 -6.68 -1.61
CA GLN A 105 -7.04 -8.02 -1.39
C GLN A 105 -6.03 -9.03 -0.84
N THR A 106 -4.75 -8.91 -1.21
CA THR A 106 -3.68 -9.82 -0.78
C THR A 106 -2.99 -9.38 0.51
N ARG A 107 -3.47 -8.29 1.12
CA ARG A 107 -2.86 -7.67 2.31
C ARG A 107 -1.41 -7.24 2.10
N PHE A 108 -0.99 -7.09 0.85
CA PHE A 108 0.38 -6.67 0.54
C PHE A 108 0.47 -5.17 0.26
N VAL A 109 -0.61 -4.54 -0.21
CA VAL A 109 -0.74 -3.07 -0.38
C VAL A 109 0.45 -2.39 -1.09
N LEU A 110 1.14 -3.15 -1.96
CA LEU A 110 2.35 -2.78 -2.70
C LEU A 110 2.34 -1.35 -3.29
N PRO A 111 1.26 -0.88 -3.93
CA PRO A 111 1.22 0.43 -4.57
C PRO A 111 1.45 1.62 -3.63
N ALA A 112 1.29 1.43 -2.32
CA ALA A 112 1.34 2.52 -1.35
C ALA A 112 2.71 2.70 -0.70
N TRP A 113 3.60 1.71 -0.80
CA TRP A 113 4.90 1.73 -0.11
C TRP A 113 6.09 1.40 -1.01
N LEU A 114 5.88 0.75 -2.16
CA LEU A 114 6.99 0.35 -3.04
C LEU A 114 7.84 1.56 -3.46
N GLY A 115 9.16 1.44 -3.30
CA GLY A 115 10.12 2.51 -3.56
C GLY A 115 10.40 3.44 -2.39
N VAL A 116 9.46 3.62 -1.43
CA VAL A 116 9.67 4.48 -0.26
C VAL A 116 10.88 4.01 0.55
N GLY A 117 10.95 2.70 0.84
CA GLY A 117 12.05 2.12 1.59
C GLY A 117 13.40 2.37 0.92
N ALA A 118 13.48 2.28 -0.41
CA ALA A 118 14.71 2.55 -1.15
C ALA A 118 15.13 4.03 -1.03
N GLY A 119 14.20 4.97 -1.16
CA GLY A 119 14.47 6.40 -1.00
C GLY A 119 14.93 6.77 0.41
N LEU A 120 14.19 6.33 1.44
CA LEU A 120 14.56 6.60 2.84
C LEU A 120 15.87 5.92 3.23
N LYS A 121 16.09 4.67 2.79
CA LYS A 121 17.34 3.93 2.98
C LYS A 121 18.52 4.72 2.44
N SER A 122 18.44 5.13 1.18
CA SER A 122 19.53 5.86 0.52
C SER A 122 19.85 7.17 1.24
N ALA A 123 18.82 7.91 1.66
CA ALA A 123 19.02 9.16 2.40
C ALA A 123 19.70 8.93 3.77
N CYS A 124 19.29 7.89 4.50
CA CYS A 124 19.92 7.50 5.77
C CYS A 124 21.38 7.04 5.60
N GLU A 125 21.66 6.21 4.59
CA GLU A 125 23.02 5.73 4.31
C GLU A 125 23.97 6.87 3.89
N ASN A 126 23.43 7.95 3.32
CA ASN A 126 24.17 9.18 3.01
C ASN A 126 24.34 10.13 4.21
N GLY A 127 23.94 9.72 5.42
CA GLY A 127 24.11 10.50 6.64
C GLY A 127 23.01 11.53 6.93
N ASN A 128 21.90 11.52 6.18
CA ASN A 128 20.81 12.50 6.34
C ASN A 128 19.74 12.08 7.36
N THR A 129 20.01 11.10 8.23
CA THR A 129 19.01 10.59 9.18
C THR A 129 18.48 11.67 10.14
N ASP A 130 19.36 12.53 10.66
CA ASP A 130 18.94 13.61 11.57
C ASP A 130 18.09 14.65 10.87
N ASP A 131 18.39 14.94 9.60
CA ASP A 131 17.56 15.83 8.78
C ASP A 131 16.19 15.23 8.49
N LEU A 132 16.09 13.93 8.23
CA LEU A 132 14.80 13.26 8.04
C LEU A 132 13.94 13.29 9.30
N ARG A 133 14.55 13.09 10.47
CA ARG A 133 13.86 13.21 11.76
C ARG A 133 13.40 14.65 12.01
N ALA A 134 14.25 15.64 11.71
CA ALA A 134 13.88 17.05 11.80
C ALA A 134 12.73 17.38 10.83
N MET A 135 12.76 16.89 9.60
CA MET A 135 11.67 17.02 8.63
C MET A 135 10.37 16.39 9.16
N TYR A 136 10.43 15.23 9.82
CA TYR A 136 9.25 14.58 10.38
C TYR A 136 8.62 15.40 11.52
N LEU A 137 9.45 16.01 12.37
CA LEU A 137 8.99 16.81 13.51
C LEU A 137 8.50 18.21 13.12
N GLU A 138 9.16 18.83 12.13
CA GLU A 138 9.00 20.26 11.85
C GLU A 138 8.28 20.56 10.53
N TRP A 139 8.20 19.62 9.59
CA TRP A 139 7.61 19.85 8.27
C TRP A 139 6.30 19.08 8.09
N PRO A 140 5.12 19.74 8.19
CA PRO A 140 3.81 19.05 8.17
C PRO A 140 3.54 18.21 6.92
N PHE A 141 4.11 18.59 5.77
CA PHE A 141 4.01 17.81 4.54
C PHE A 141 4.71 16.45 4.69
N PHE A 142 5.94 16.45 5.19
CA PHE A 142 6.73 15.23 5.35
C PHE A 142 6.15 14.36 6.46
N GLN A 143 5.78 14.96 7.59
CA GLN A 143 5.08 14.27 8.68
C GLN A 143 3.84 13.52 8.18
N SER A 144 2.92 14.23 7.51
CA SER A 144 1.68 13.64 7.00
C SER A 144 1.93 12.54 5.96
N THR A 145 3.01 12.64 5.19
CA THR A 145 3.41 11.65 4.19
C THR A 145 3.89 10.37 4.87
N ILE A 146 4.79 10.49 5.86
CA ILE A 146 5.31 9.36 6.63
C ILE A 146 4.18 8.70 7.44
N ASP A 147 3.32 9.49 8.10
CA ASP A 147 2.16 8.98 8.85
C ASP A 147 1.20 8.18 7.96
N LEU A 148 0.97 8.64 6.72
CA LEU A 148 0.16 7.91 5.74
C LEU A 148 0.80 6.58 5.37
N ILE A 149 2.11 6.56 5.11
CA ILE A 149 2.85 5.35 4.76
C ILE A 149 2.84 4.36 5.92
N GLU A 150 3.18 4.81 7.14
CA GLU A 150 3.16 4.01 8.36
C GLU A 150 1.77 3.38 8.60
N MET A 151 0.71 4.15 8.33
CA MET A 151 -0.67 3.67 8.43
C MET A 151 -1.03 2.60 7.38
N VAL A 152 -0.44 2.66 6.19
CA VAL A 152 -0.65 1.63 5.18
C VAL A 152 0.18 0.39 5.49
N LEU A 153 1.43 0.55 5.95
CA LEU A 153 2.28 -0.54 6.42
C LEU A 153 1.60 -1.31 7.56
N GLY A 154 0.98 -0.61 8.52
CA GLY A 154 0.22 -1.23 9.61
C GLY A 154 -1.02 -2.02 9.16
N LYS A 155 -1.45 -1.94 7.90
CA LYS A 155 -2.53 -2.77 7.32
C LYS A 155 -2.02 -3.97 6.54
N ALA A 156 -0.73 -3.96 6.17
CA ALA A 156 -0.09 -5.07 5.49
C ALA A 156 0.00 -6.27 6.42
N ASP A 157 -0.13 -7.47 5.87
CA ASP A 157 -0.02 -8.73 6.61
C ASP A 157 0.91 -9.66 5.84
N ILE A 158 2.17 -9.72 6.27
CA ILE A 158 3.23 -10.51 5.62
C ILE A 158 2.88 -12.01 5.61
N PRO A 159 2.44 -12.63 6.73
CA PRO A 159 1.98 -14.02 6.71
C PRO A 159 0.90 -14.30 5.66
N ILE A 160 -0.10 -13.42 5.54
CA ILE A 160 -1.14 -13.58 4.52
C ILE A 160 -0.56 -13.38 3.11
N ALA A 161 0.21 -12.33 2.86
CA ALA A 161 0.83 -12.10 1.55
C ALA A 161 1.73 -13.28 1.11
N LYS A 162 2.45 -13.87 2.07
CA LYS A 162 3.24 -15.09 1.85
C LYS A 162 2.37 -16.28 1.49
N LEU A 163 1.20 -16.46 2.13
CA LEU A 163 0.26 -17.52 1.77
C LEU A 163 -0.23 -17.40 0.32
N TYR A 164 -0.54 -16.18 -0.16
CA TYR A 164 -0.85 -15.96 -1.58
C TYR A 164 0.31 -16.37 -2.48
N ASN A 165 1.53 -15.95 -2.15
CA ASN A 165 2.73 -16.30 -2.90
C ASN A 165 2.97 -17.81 -2.95
N ASP A 166 2.95 -18.48 -1.80
CA ASP A 166 3.30 -19.90 -1.71
C ASP A 166 2.27 -20.81 -2.41
N VAL A 167 0.99 -20.42 -2.38
CA VAL A 167 -0.11 -21.25 -2.91
C VAL A 167 -0.44 -20.94 -4.37
N LEU A 168 -0.39 -19.67 -4.77
CA LEU A 168 -0.90 -19.22 -6.08
C LEU A 168 0.19 -18.91 -7.10
N VAL A 169 1.40 -18.56 -6.66
CA VAL A 169 2.51 -18.16 -7.54
C VAL A 169 3.32 -19.38 -7.93
N SER A 170 3.67 -19.44 -9.22
CA SER A 170 4.55 -20.46 -9.78
C SER A 170 5.95 -20.42 -9.15
N GLU A 171 6.60 -21.58 -9.04
CA GLU A 171 7.88 -21.73 -8.33
C GLU A 171 8.98 -20.77 -8.85
N CYS A 172 9.05 -20.56 -10.17
CA CYS A 172 10.03 -19.65 -10.78
C CYS A 172 9.84 -18.17 -10.38
N ARG A 173 8.66 -17.77 -9.91
CA ARG A 173 8.33 -16.38 -9.53
C ARG A 173 8.19 -16.17 -8.02
N ARG A 174 8.24 -17.22 -7.20
CA ARG A 174 8.15 -17.10 -5.73
C ARG A 174 9.30 -16.31 -5.12
N GLU A 175 10.47 -16.30 -5.77
CA GLU A 175 11.62 -15.52 -5.33
C GLU A 175 11.33 -14.02 -5.39
N LEU A 176 10.72 -13.53 -6.48
CA LEU A 176 10.27 -12.13 -6.59
C LEU A 176 9.32 -11.74 -5.45
N GLY A 177 8.37 -12.60 -5.10
CA GLY A 177 7.49 -12.36 -3.96
C GLY A 177 8.22 -12.29 -2.61
N THR A 178 9.29 -13.06 -2.46
CA THR A 178 10.16 -13.03 -1.27
C THR A 178 11.01 -11.76 -1.23
N GLU A 179 11.52 -11.30 -2.37
CA GLU A 179 12.25 -10.02 -2.49
C GLU A 179 11.36 -8.84 -2.12
N LEU A 180 10.13 -8.79 -2.65
CA LEU A 180 9.18 -7.72 -2.33
C LEU A 180 8.81 -7.72 -0.84
N GLN A 181 8.69 -8.89 -0.20
CA GLN A 181 8.45 -8.96 1.24
C GLN A 181 9.63 -8.40 2.05
N LYS A 182 10.88 -8.64 1.62
CA LYS A 182 12.07 -8.02 2.23
C LYS A 182 12.08 -6.52 2.04
N GLU A 183 11.64 -6.02 0.88
CA GLU A 183 11.54 -4.58 0.61
C GLU A 183 10.46 -3.92 1.49
N LEU A 184 9.33 -4.60 1.74
CA LEU A 184 8.31 -4.15 2.69
C LEU A 184 8.88 -4.00 4.11
N MET A 185 9.59 -5.03 4.61
CA MET A 185 10.26 -4.98 5.93
C MET A 185 11.30 -3.86 6.01
N THR A 186 12.06 -3.66 4.92
CA THR A 186 13.03 -2.56 4.82
C THR A 186 12.33 -1.21 4.89
N THR A 187 11.20 -1.07 4.19
CA THR A 187 10.39 0.16 4.19
C THR A 187 9.86 0.45 5.59
N GLU A 188 9.32 -0.55 6.28
CA GLU A 188 8.86 -0.42 7.66
C GLU A 188 9.99 0.03 8.59
N MET A 189 11.16 -0.60 8.51
CA MET A 189 12.32 -0.25 9.33
C MET A 189 12.72 1.23 9.14
N TYR A 190 12.87 1.70 7.90
CA TYR A 190 13.29 3.09 7.66
C TYR A 190 12.20 4.11 7.98
N VAL A 191 10.92 3.75 7.83
CA VAL A 191 9.81 4.60 8.30
C VAL A 191 9.90 4.79 9.81
N LEU A 192 10.13 3.73 10.59
CA LEU A 192 10.28 3.81 12.05
C LEU A 192 11.54 4.59 12.47
N VAL A 193 12.66 4.45 11.74
CA VAL A 193 13.87 5.25 11.99
C VAL A 193 13.61 6.75 11.84
N VAL A 194 12.81 7.13 10.84
CA VAL A 194 12.45 8.52 10.52
C VAL A 194 11.40 9.07 11.48
N SER A 195 10.35 8.31 11.78
CA SER A 195 9.29 8.74 12.71
C SER A 195 9.73 8.72 14.17
N GLY A 196 10.73 7.89 14.50
CA GLY A 196 11.18 7.67 15.88
C GLY A 196 10.25 6.76 16.69
N HIS A 197 9.29 6.09 16.04
CA HIS A 197 8.41 5.11 16.68
C HIS A 197 9.11 3.76 16.87
N GLU A 198 8.76 3.03 17.93
CA GLU A 198 9.24 1.65 18.15
C GLU A 198 8.46 0.63 17.32
N LYS A 199 7.18 0.94 17.04
CA LYS A 199 6.27 0.07 16.29
C LYS A 199 5.36 0.89 15.38
N PRO A 200 4.90 0.33 14.25
CA PRO A 200 3.95 1.01 13.39
C PRO A 200 2.69 1.41 14.16
N LEU A 201 2.16 2.59 13.85
CA LEU A 201 0.95 3.20 14.41
C LEU A 201 1.04 3.60 15.88
N GLU A 202 2.25 3.73 16.45
CA GLU A 202 2.43 4.18 17.84
C GLU A 202 1.80 5.55 18.09
N GLY A 203 1.97 6.48 17.14
CA GLY A 203 1.33 7.81 17.17
C GLY A 203 -0.20 7.80 17.06
N ASN A 204 -0.83 6.67 16.73
CA ASN A 204 -2.29 6.55 16.62
C ASN A 204 -2.83 5.22 17.16
N ARG A 205 -2.73 5.05 18.48
CA ARG A 205 -3.21 3.86 19.21
C ARG A 205 -4.69 3.52 18.95
N THR A 206 -5.53 4.51 18.67
CA THR A 206 -6.95 4.27 18.34
C THR A 206 -7.07 3.55 17.00
N LEU A 207 -6.33 4.00 15.99
CA LEU A 207 -6.32 3.37 14.67
C LEU A 207 -5.70 1.96 14.73
N MET A 208 -4.62 1.79 15.50
CA MET A 208 -3.99 0.49 15.73
C MET A 208 -5.02 -0.53 16.25
N LYS A 209 -5.73 -0.21 17.33
CA LYS A 209 -6.79 -1.09 17.89
C LYS A 209 -7.90 -1.37 16.89
N LEU A 210 -8.28 -0.39 16.06
CA LEU A 210 -9.30 -0.58 15.03
C LEU A 210 -8.85 -1.55 13.93
N ILE A 211 -7.57 -1.56 13.60
CA ILE A 211 -7.00 -2.52 12.64
C ILE A 211 -6.93 -3.91 13.29
N GLU A 212 -6.36 -4.01 14.49
CA GLU A 212 -6.23 -5.27 15.24
C GLU A 212 -7.59 -5.97 15.42
N ASN A 213 -8.63 -5.23 15.80
CA ASN A 213 -9.98 -5.79 15.99
C ASN A 213 -10.60 -6.37 14.71
N ARG A 214 -10.10 -6.00 13.52
CA ARG A 214 -10.58 -6.52 12.24
C ARG A 214 -9.81 -7.77 11.79
N LEU A 215 -8.59 -7.97 12.26
CA LEU A 215 -7.73 -9.08 11.81
C LEU A 215 -8.37 -10.47 12.02
N PRO A 216 -9.02 -10.78 13.16
CA PRO A 216 -9.66 -12.09 13.36
C PRO A 216 -10.77 -12.41 12.35
N TYR A 217 -11.37 -11.39 11.74
CA TYR A 217 -12.40 -11.56 10.71
C TYR A 217 -11.79 -11.58 9.31
N LEU A 218 -10.80 -10.74 9.06
CA LEU A 218 -10.19 -10.61 7.73
C LEU A 218 -9.28 -11.80 7.39
N ASN A 219 -8.49 -12.31 8.34
CA ASN A 219 -7.50 -13.34 8.05
C ASN A 219 -8.14 -14.65 7.57
N PRO A 220 -9.23 -15.16 8.18
CA PRO A 220 -9.95 -16.33 7.64
C PRO A 220 -10.53 -16.09 6.24
N ILE A 221 -11.05 -14.89 5.96
CA ILE A 221 -11.55 -14.53 4.62
C ILE A 221 -10.41 -14.55 3.61
N ASN A 222 -9.26 -13.98 3.97
CA ASN A 222 -8.08 -13.99 3.10
C ASN A 222 -7.57 -15.41 2.82
N MET A 223 -7.56 -16.29 3.83
CA MET A 223 -7.18 -17.70 3.66
C MET A 223 -8.17 -18.48 2.78
N LEU A 224 -9.47 -18.25 2.97
CA LEU A 224 -10.52 -18.85 2.14
C LEU A 224 -10.40 -18.36 0.69
N GLN A 225 -10.16 -17.07 0.49
CA GLN A 225 -9.96 -16.49 -0.84
C GLN A 225 -8.77 -17.14 -1.57
N VAL A 226 -7.66 -17.44 -0.89
CA VAL A 226 -6.53 -18.17 -1.50
C VAL A 226 -6.98 -19.54 -2.02
N GLU A 227 -7.72 -20.31 -1.21
CA GLU A 227 -8.19 -21.64 -1.63
C GLU A 227 -9.22 -21.56 -2.76
N ILE A 228 -10.11 -20.57 -2.73
CA ILE A 228 -11.08 -20.31 -3.81
C ILE A 228 -10.34 -19.99 -5.12
N LEU A 229 -9.38 -19.05 -5.10
CA LEU A 229 -8.61 -18.67 -6.28
C LEU A 229 -7.84 -19.86 -6.85
N LYS A 230 -7.20 -20.67 -5.98
CA LYS A 230 -6.49 -21.88 -6.38
C LYS A 230 -7.39 -22.87 -7.11
N ARG A 231 -8.62 -23.07 -6.64
CA ARG A 231 -9.59 -23.98 -7.28
C ARG A 231 -10.16 -23.37 -8.56
N LEU A 232 -10.53 -22.10 -8.53
CA LEU A 232 -11.12 -21.40 -9.66
C LEU A 232 -10.16 -21.32 -10.85
N ARG A 233 -8.85 -21.15 -10.63
CA ARG A 233 -7.84 -21.18 -11.71
C ARG A 233 -7.63 -22.55 -12.34
N ARG A 234 -8.17 -23.62 -11.74
CA ARG A 234 -8.17 -24.99 -12.31
C ARG A 234 -9.49 -25.35 -12.98
N ASP A 235 -10.55 -24.64 -12.63
CA ASP A 235 -11.93 -24.87 -13.07
C ASP A 235 -12.62 -23.50 -13.22
N GLU A 236 -12.28 -22.79 -14.30
CA GLU A 236 -12.68 -21.39 -14.48
C GLU A 236 -14.20 -21.23 -14.53
N ASP A 237 -14.94 -22.24 -15.01
CA ASP A 237 -16.40 -22.22 -15.18
C ASP A 237 -17.20 -22.53 -13.89
N ASN A 238 -16.51 -22.66 -12.76
CA ASN A 238 -17.16 -22.94 -11.49
C ASN A 238 -17.90 -21.73 -10.90
N HIS A 239 -19.17 -21.58 -11.28
CA HIS A 239 -20.02 -20.48 -10.82
C HIS A 239 -20.13 -20.36 -9.29
N LYS A 240 -20.17 -21.49 -8.56
CA LYS A 240 -20.25 -21.47 -7.09
C LYS A 240 -19.00 -20.87 -6.45
N LEU A 241 -17.82 -21.14 -7.02
CA LEU A 241 -16.57 -20.54 -6.54
C LEU A 241 -16.47 -19.06 -6.90
N ARG A 242 -17.00 -18.65 -8.06
CA ARG A 242 -17.09 -17.22 -8.41
C ARG A 242 -18.01 -16.46 -7.45
N ASP A 243 -19.15 -17.03 -7.10
CA ASP A 243 -20.07 -16.45 -6.11
C ASP A 243 -19.43 -16.39 -4.73
N ALA A 244 -18.69 -17.44 -4.32
CA ALA A 244 -17.97 -17.43 -3.05
C ALA A 244 -16.83 -16.39 -3.02
N LEU A 245 -16.20 -16.08 -4.16
CA LEU A 245 -15.17 -15.04 -4.27
C LEU A 245 -15.74 -13.62 -4.16
N LEU A 246 -17.03 -13.42 -4.48
CA LEU A 246 -17.71 -12.13 -4.36
C LEU A 246 -18.01 -11.72 -2.91
N VAL A 247 -18.15 -12.70 -2.02
CA VAL A 247 -18.51 -12.53 -0.61
C VAL A 247 -17.28 -12.13 0.21
#